data_AF-A0A183DB82-F1
#
_entry.id   AF-A0A183DB82-F1
#
_cell.length_a   1.000
_cell.length_b   1.000
_cell.length_c   1.000
_cell.angle_alpha   90.00
_cell.angle_beta   90.00
_cell.angle_gamma   90.00
#
_symmetry.space_group_name_H-M   'P 1'
#
loop_
_entity.id
_entity.type
_entity.pdbx_description
1 polymer ?
#
loop_
_entity_poly.entity_id
_entity_poly.type
_entity_poly.pdbx_seq_one_letter_code
_entity_poly.pdbx_strand_id
1 'polypeptide(L)' 'MCDEEVAALVVDNGSGMCKAGFAGDDAPRAVFPSIVGRPRHQVRFSERHTLFKIKLTISSLFSEILNT' A
#
# COMPACT_ATOMS: atom_id res chain seq x y z
N MET A 1 7.25 31.63 5.53
CA MET A 1 7.54 30.21 5.77
C MET A 1 6.31 29.48 5.29
N CYS A 2 6.36 28.95 4.07
CA CYS A 2 5.27 28.17 3.54
C CYS A 2 5.40 26.80 4.21
N ASP A 3 4.66 26.58 5.29
CA ASP A 3 4.48 25.23 5.81
C ASP A 3 3.70 24.49 4.73
N GLU A 4 4.41 23.71 3.91
CA GLU A 4 3.78 22.71 3.07
C GLU A 4 2.95 21.84 4.01
N GLU A 5 1.62 21.87 3.88
CA GLU A 5 0.71 21.06 4.67
C GLU A 5 1.06 19.58 4.46
N VAL A 6 1.92 19.04 5.33
CA VAL A 6 2.24 17.61 5.34
C VAL A 6 1.05 16.90 5.94
N ALA A 7 0.11 16.49 5.09
CA ALA A 7 -1.00 15.65 5.49
C ALA A 7 -0.48 14.27 5.92
N ALA A 8 -0.80 13.86 7.14
CA ALA A 8 -0.38 12.56 7.66
C ALA A 8 -1.07 11.43 6.89
N LEU A 9 -0.30 10.42 6.46
CA LEU A 9 -0.84 9.19 5.92
C LEU A 9 -1.30 8.27 7.05
N VAL A 10 -2.53 7.77 6.95
CA VAL A 10 -3.08 6.76 7.86
C VAL A 10 -3.14 5.43 7.13
N VAL A 11 -2.61 4.37 7.76
CA VAL A 11 -2.64 3.00 7.23
C VAL A 11 -3.21 2.06 8.29
N ASP A 12 -4.35 1.45 8.00
CA ASP A 12 -4.98 0.42 8.80
C ASP A 12 -4.61 -0.97 8.27
N ASN A 13 -3.93 -1.76 9.10
CA ASN A 13 -3.49 -3.12 8.78
C ASN A 13 -4.51 -4.15 9.25
N GLY A 14 -5.73 -4.09 8.68
CA GLY A 14 -6.75 -5.10 8.91
C GLY A 14 -6.32 -6.47 8.37
N SER A 15 -6.76 -7.55 8.99
CA SER A 15 -6.39 -8.92 8.58
C SER A 15 -7.07 -9.41 7.31
N GLY A 16 -8.23 -8.85 6.96
CA GLY A 16 -8.93 -9.10 5.69
C GLY A 16 -8.61 -8.05 4.63
N MET A 17 -8.72 -6.77 5.01
CA MET A 17 -8.50 -5.63 4.13
C MET A 17 -7.59 -4.62 4.81
N CYS A 18 -6.60 -4.13 4.07
CA CYS A 18 -5.81 -2.97 4.42
C CYS A 18 -6.46 -1.73 3.81
N LYS A 19 -6.42 -0.62 4.54
CA LYS A 19 -7.01 0.66 4.12
C LYS A 19 -6.00 1.77 4.33
N ALA A 20 -5.98 2.75 3.45
CA ALA A 20 -5.16 3.93 3.66
C ALA A 20 -5.76 5.20 3.01
N GLY A 21 -5.37 6.35 3.54
CA GLY A 21 -5.83 7.67 3.15
C GLY A 21 -5.12 8.75 3.95
N PHE A 22 -5.49 10.02 3.74
CA PHE A 22 -4.95 11.12 4.53
C PHE A 22 -5.77 11.33 5.81
N ALA A 23 -5.10 11.78 6.87
CA ALA A 23 -5.77 12.15 8.10
C ALA A 23 -6.74 13.32 7.84
N GLY A 24 -8.00 13.14 8.25
CA GLY A 24 -9.06 14.13 8.04
C GLY A 24 -9.99 13.83 6.85
N ASP A 25 -9.63 12.87 5.98
CA ASP A 25 -10.55 12.41 4.94
C ASP A 25 -11.75 11.67 5.55
N ASP A 26 -12.92 11.82 4.94
CA ASP A 26 -14.17 11.16 5.37
C ASP A 26 -14.15 9.64 5.14
N ALA A 27 -13.28 9.15 4.24
CA ALA A 27 -13.19 7.76 3.84
C ALA A 27 -11.76 7.39 3.39
N PRO A 28 -11.36 6.10 3.45
CA PRO A 28 -10.08 5.67 2.92
C PRO A 28 -10.03 5.88 1.40
N ARG A 29 -8.91 6.41 0.90
CA ARG A 29 -8.68 6.61 -0.54
C ARG A 29 -8.38 5.29 -1.27
N ALA A 30 -7.85 4.31 -0.54
CA ALA A 30 -7.53 2.99 -1.07
C ALA A 30 -7.90 1.88 -0.08
N VAL A 31 -8.42 0.78 -0.61
CA VAL A 31 -8.84 -0.41 0.14
C VAL A 31 -8.46 -1.65 -0.65
N PHE A 32 -7.65 -2.54 -0.07
CA PHE A 32 -7.14 -3.72 -0.77
C PHE A 32 -7.04 -4.95 0.16
N PRO A 33 -7.08 -6.19 -0.36
CA PRO A 33 -6.95 -7.38 0.46
C PRO A 33 -5.58 -7.49 1.13
N SER A 34 -5.55 -7.97 2.37
CA SER A 34 -4.31 -8.18 3.14
C SER A 34 -3.60 -9.50 2.76
N ILE A 35 -3.37 -9.71 1.47
CA ILE A 35 -2.84 -10.96 0.90
C ILE A 35 -1.70 -10.68 -0.07
N VAL A 36 -0.63 -11.47 0.01
CA VAL A 36 0.49 -11.45 -0.96
C VAL A 36 0.56 -12.80 -1.69
N GLY A 37 0.39 -12.77 -3.01
CA GLY A 37 0.46 -13.98 -3.84
C GLY A 37 1.88 -14.51 -4.02
N ARG A 38 2.18 -15.71 -3.51
CA ARG A 38 3.46 -16.41 -3.72
C ARG A 38 3.33 -17.46 -4.84
N PRO A 39 4.13 -17.41 -5.92
CA PRO A 39 4.08 -18.43 -6.98
C PRO A 39 4.46 -19.81 -6.41
N ARG A 40 3.67 -20.84 -6.75
CA ARG A 40 3.88 -22.21 -6.26
C ARG A 40 4.96 -22.98 -7.03
N HIS A 41 5.10 -22.71 -8.33
CA HIS A 41 6.12 -23.33 -9.16
C HIS A 41 7.38 -22.45 -9.20
N GLN A 42 8.49 -22.99 -8.69
CA GLN A 42 9.78 -22.30 -8.63
C GLN A 42 10.41 -22.19 -10.02
N VAL A 43 9.98 -21.22 -10.83
CA VAL A 43 10.83 -20.75 -11.94
C VAL A 43 11.86 -19.81 -11.32
N ARG A 44 12.86 -20.34 -10.59
CA ARG A 44 13.95 -19.62 -9.88
C ARG A 44 13.67 -18.13 -9.61
N PHE A 45 12.90 -17.85 -8.57
CA PHE A 45 12.71 -16.48 -8.11
C PHE A 45 13.36 -16.35 -6.73
N SER A 46 14.34 -15.45 -6.62
CA SER A 46 15.03 -15.13 -5.36
C SER A 46 14.07 -14.52 -4.33
N GLU A 47 14.43 -14.51 -3.03
CA GLU A 47 13.65 -13.87 -1.96
C GLU A 47 13.28 -12.40 -2.25
N ARG A 48 14.04 -11.73 -3.13
CA ARG A 48 13.75 -10.39 -3.63
C ARG A 48 12.38 -10.27 -4.31
N HIS A 49 11.80 -11.35 -4.82
CA HIS A 49 10.52 -11.31 -5.52
C HIS A 49 9.31 -11.18 -4.59
N THR A 50 9.35 -11.78 -3.39
CA THR A 50 8.30 -11.56 -2.38
C THR A 50 8.32 -10.11 -1.91
N LEU A 51 9.53 -9.58 -1.64
CA LEU A 51 9.72 -8.17 -1.33
C LEU A 51 9.30 -7.26 -2.50
N PHE A 52 9.57 -7.64 -3.74
CA PHE A 52 9.15 -6.90 -4.93
C PHE A 52 7.62 -6.86 -5.05
N LYS A 53 6.91 -7.95 -4.75
CA LYS A 53 5.44 -7.98 -4.75
C LYS A 53 4.81 -7.14 -3.64
N ILE A 54 5.38 -7.21 -2.43
CA ILE A 54 4.99 -6.32 -1.33
C ILE A 54 5.21 -4.86 -1.74
N LYS A 55 6.37 -4.56 -2.33
CA LYS A 55 6.73 -3.23 -2.80
C LYS A 55 5.81 -2.75 -3.92
N LEU A 56 5.40 -3.62 -4.85
CA LEU A 56 4.43 -3.28 -5.91
C LEU A 56 3.04 -2.95 -5.35
N THR A 57 2.59 -3.73 -4.36
CA THR A 57 1.28 -3.49 -3.71
C THR A 57 1.29 -2.15 -2.98
N ILE A 58 2.36 -1.88 -2.23
CA ILE A 58 2.56 -0.60 -1.54
C ILE A 58 2.78 0.55 -2.52
N SER A 59 3.43 0.35 -3.68
CA SER A 59 3.61 1.42 -4.67
C SER A 59 2.31 1.76 -5.42
N SER A 60 1.44 0.76 -5.65
CA SER A 60 0.08 1.01 -6.16
C SER A 60 -0.69 1.86 -5.15
N LEU A 61 -0.64 1.47 -3.87
CA LEU A 61 -1.25 2.21 -2.77
C LEU A 61 -0.74 3.65 -2.71
N PHE A 62 0.58 3.84 -2.82
CA PHE A 62 1.20 5.16 -2.82
C PHE A 62 0.74 6.00 -4.01
N SER A 63 0.59 5.39 -5.19
CA SER A 63 0.15 6.09 -6.39
C SER A 63 -1.32 6.49 -6.32
N GLU A 64 -2.18 5.62 -5.79
CA GLU A 64 -3.62 5.90 -5.56
C GLU A 64 -3.83 7.00 -4.52
N ILE A 65 -3.03 7.01 -3.45
CA ILE A 65 -3.17 7.98 -2.36
C ILE A 65 -2.50 9.32 -2.67
N LEU A 66 -1.35 9.35 -3.36
CA LEU A 66 -0.59 10.60 -3.57
C LEU A 66 -0.86 11.32 -4.90
N ASN A 67 -1.38 10.64 -5.94
CA ASN A 67 -1.64 11.28 -7.25
C ASN A 67 -3.09 11.74 -7.45
N THR A 68 -3.88 11.77 -6.39
CA THR A 68 -5.28 12.22 -6.43
C THR A 68 -5.42 13.46 -5.55
#